data_AF-A0A1B9EK99-F1
#
_entry.id   AF-A0A1B9EK99-F1
#
_cell.length_a   1.000
_cell.length_b   1.000
_cell.length_c   1.000
_cell.angle_alpha   90.00
_cell.angle_beta   90.00
_cell.angle_gamma   90.00
#
_symmetry.space_group_name_H-M   'P 1'
#
loop_
_entity.id
_entity.type
_entity.pdbx_description
1 polymer ?
#
loop_
_entity_poly.entity_id
_entity_poly.type
_entity_poly.pdbx_seq_one_letter_code
_entity_poly.pdbx_strand_id
1 'polypeptide(L)'
;MENMIPRGNWLDDDIFRTFVKEVAPLRLSSWSLSEFEHATSALGWELQEPTEVAGQVWRRFAPRKGPSAGYGTLISGASEPERIRKLNVRVVDLPAEDLATAAGFIRAAWWVMEEELGPPTMWGGDSGPWMLWRRPGTSILVHSHDEGEVSLELLPAATDSDSVGRGYSRGRWRAAEAGDPATAPVPASASPELAGTTWESVEKRLAETLRSLDYDTPFFPGRFILHLGSAHDPQRFVQCWSQDLSLVVEATGHLHRPDAADPARMERDGWEFSRSIWQRRFPDAMDDPAHAATAARMLVEELRQLGVDLADLSYDGTMSGRGRGFHLGLPDLGIPRVHRPAV
;
A
#
# COMPACT_ATOMS: atom_id res chain seq x y z
N MET A 1 23.90 -25.11 -20.83
CA MET A 1 23.52 -25.76 -19.56
C MET A 1 22.48 -24.84 -18.96
N GLU A 2 21.20 -25.22 -19.07
CA GLU A 2 20.11 -24.41 -18.53
C GLU A 2 20.27 -24.38 -17.01
N ASN A 3 20.61 -23.22 -16.46
CA ASN A 3 20.65 -23.00 -15.02
C ASN A 3 19.21 -23.04 -14.50
N MET A 4 18.67 -24.24 -14.31
CA MET A 4 17.42 -24.46 -13.57
C MET A 4 17.71 -24.13 -12.11
N ILE A 5 17.53 -22.85 -11.76
CA ILE A 5 17.46 -22.39 -10.39
C ILE A 5 16.21 -23.09 -9.79
N PRO A 6 16.33 -23.86 -8.70
CA PRO A 6 15.16 -24.43 -8.03
C PRO A 6 14.19 -23.30 -7.69
N ARG A 7 12.88 -23.53 -7.72
CA ARG A 7 11.87 -22.52 -7.36
C ARG A 7 11.25 -22.87 -6.00
N GLY A 8 10.81 -21.91 -5.18
CA GLY A 8 10.26 -22.24 -3.86
C GLY A 8 9.83 -21.05 -2.98
N ASN A 9 9.46 -21.37 -1.74
CA ASN A 9 8.98 -20.45 -0.71
C ASN A 9 9.95 -20.49 0.50
N TRP A 10 10.41 -19.31 0.95
CA TRP A 10 11.33 -19.15 2.08
C TRP A 10 10.64 -18.83 3.41
N LEU A 11 9.32 -18.68 3.39
CA LEU A 11 8.48 -18.27 4.54
C LEU A 11 8.35 -19.32 5.63
N ASP A 12 9.13 -20.41 5.60
CA ASP A 12 9.34 -21.19 6.82
C ASP A 12 9.91 -20.24 7.87
N ASP A 13 9.10 -19.95 8.90
CA ASP A 13 9.30 -18.80 9.80
C ASP A 13 10.75 -18.70 10.31
N ASP A 14 11.42 -19.81 10.61
CA ASP A 14 12.80 -19.81 11.10
C ASP A 14 13.85 -19.37 10.06
N ILE A 15 13.66 -19.73 8.78
CA ILE A 15 14.59 -19.38 7.70
C ILE A 15 14.47 -17.90 7.38
N PHE A 16 13.24 -17.44 7.08
CA PHE A 16 13.00 -16.05 6.74
C PHE A 16 13.34 -15.13 7.91
N ARG A 17 12.98 -15.49 9.15
CA ARG A 17 13.34 -14.75 10.35
C ARG A 17 14.84 -14.64 10.54
N THR A 18 15.58 -15.73 10.34
CA THR A 18 17.05 -15.70 10.41
C THR A 18 17.63 -14.73 9.38
N PHE A 19 17.12 -14.77 8.14
CA PHE A 19 17.54 -13.84 7.10
C PHE A 19 17.24 -12.37 7.46
N VAL A 20 16.04 -12.08 8.00
CA VAL A 20 15.69 -10.73 8.46
C VAL A 20 16.63 -10.27 9.58
N LYS A 21 16.97 -11.14 10.53
CA LYS A 21 17.96 -10.85 11.61
C LYS A 21 19.37 -10.56 11.09
N GLU A 22 19.77 -11.20 9.99
CA GLU A 22 21.07 -10.99 9.35
C GLU A 22 21.11 -9.69 8.54
N VAL A 23 20.01 -9.33 7.90
CA VAL A 23 19.89 -8.15 7.04
C VAL A 23 19.60 -6.87 7.83
N ALA A 24 18.80 -6.98 8.89
CA ALA A 24 18.38 -5.84 9.70
C ALA A 24 19.56 -5.00 10.23
N PRO A 25 20.69 -5.55 10.71
CA PRO A 25 21.78 -4.76 11.26
C PRO A 25 22.63 -4.03 10.19
N LEU A 26 22.46 -4.34 8.90
CA LEU A 26 23.28 -3.78 7.84
C LEU A 26 23.11 -2.27 7.75
N ARG A 27 24.23 -1.54 7.90
CA ARG A 27 24.29 -0.08 7.77
C ARG A 27 25.15 0.26 6.57
N LEU A 28 24.49 0.49 5.44
CA LEU A 28 25.12 0.78 4.16
C LEU A 28 25.12 2.30 3.98
N SER A 29 26.21 2.94 4.33
CA SER A 29 26.30 4.41 4.35
C SER A 29 26.65 4.98 2.98
N SER A 30 27.58 4.33 2.28
CA SER A 30 28.10 4.75 0.99
C SER A 30 27.36 4.11 -0.17
N TRP A 31 26.72 2.95 0.07
CA TRP A 31 26.08 2.15 -0.96
C TRP A 31 27.05 1.75 -2.08
N SER A 32 28.35 1.63 -1.76
CA SER A 32 29.36 1.14 -2.70
C SER A 32 29.36 -0.39 -2.77
N LEU A 33 29.74 -0.94 -3.92
CA LEU A 33 29.92 -2.39 -4.07
C LEU A 33 30.88 -2.95 -3.01
N SER A 34 31.98 -2.25 -2.73
CA SER A 34 32.96 -2.66 -1.72
C SER A 34 32.38 -2.75 -0.29
N GLU A 35 31.48 -1.84 0.08
CA GLU A 35 30.79 -1.87 1.38
C GLU A 35 29.87 -3.07 1.45
N PHE A 36 29.16 -3.38 0.35
CA PHE A 36 28.34 -4.58 0.25
C PHE A 36 29.18 -5.85 0.33
N GLU A 37 30.23 -5.99 -0.47
CA GLU A 37 31.12 -7.16 -0.44
C GLU A 37 31.67 -7.42 0.97
N HIS A 38 32.08 -6.37 1.68
CA HIS A 38 32.55 -6.48 3.06
C HIS A 38 31.43 -6.94 4.01
N ALA A 39 30.26 -6.30 3.94
CA ALA A 39 29.14 -6.59 4.81
C ALA A 39 28.54 -7.98 4.57
N THR A 40 28.45 -8.40 3.32
CA THR A 40 27.84 -9.68 2.92
C THR A 40 28.81 -10.84 2.98
N SER A 41 30.13 -10.59 2.96
CA SER A 41 31.15 -11.63 3.20
C SER A 41 30.97 -12.29 4.57
N ALA A 42 30.67 -11.50 5.62
CA ALA A 42 30.37 -12.03 6.95
C ALA A 42 29.10 -12.90 6.98
N LEU A 43 28.15 -12.64 6.06
CA LEU A 43 26.93 -13.43 5.87
C LEU A 43 27.16 -14.67 4.97
N GLY A 44 28.36 -14.80 4.39
CA GLY A 44 28.71 -15.87 3.47
C GLY A 44 28.01 -15.77 2.13
N TRP A 45 27.63 -14.57 1.69
CA TRP A 45 27.04 -14.37 0.36
C TRP A 45 28.16 -14.13 -0.65
N GLU A 46 28.21 -14.97 -1.68
CA GLU A 46 29.16 -14.86 -2.77
C GLU A 46 28.48 -14.22 -3.98
N LEU A 47 28.96 -13.04 -4.39
CA LEU A 47 28.47 -12.34 -5.57
C LEU A 47 28.97 -13.06 -6.83
N GLN A 48 28.04 -13.38 -7.72
CA GLN A 48 28.30 -13.93 -9.05
C GLN A 48 28.77 -12.83 -10.01
N GLU A 49 29.28 -13.24 -11.16
CA GLU A 49 29.70 -12.32 -12.22
C GLU A 49 28.55 -11.36 -12.62
N PRO A 50 28.87 -10.07 -12.84
CA PRO A 50 27.87 -9.08 -13.20
C PRO A 50 27.27 -9.38 -14.58
N THR A 51 25.96 -9.19 -14.71
CA THR A 51 25.24 -9.27 -15.99
C THR A 51 24.56 -7.94 -16.25
N GLU A 52 24.66 -7.41 -17.48
CA GLU A 52 23.96 -6.18 -17.87
C GLU A 52 22.56 -6.51 -18.40
N VAL A 53 21.53 -5.85 -17.85
CA VAL A 53 20.12 -6.02 -18.22
C VAL A 53 19.48 -4.64 -18.29
N ALA A 54 19.00 -4.23 -19.48
CA ALA A 54 18.28 -2.98 -19.68
C ALA A 54 18.96 -1.72 -19.08
N GLY A 55 20.28 -1.59 -19.26
CA GLY A 55 21.06 -0.45 -18.73
C GLY A 55 21.32 -0.51 -17.22
N GLN A 56 21.09 -1.66 -16.60
CA GLN A 56 21.42 -1.95 -15.20
C GLN A 56 22.45 -3.07 -15.14
N VAL A 57 23.28 -3.07 -14.10
CA VAL A 57 24.20 -4.17 -13.81
C VAL A 57 23.69 -4.93 -12.59
N TRP A 58 23.44 -6.21 -12.80
CA TRP A 58 22.90 -7.15 -11.83
C TRP A 58 24.02 -8.07 -11.35
N ARG A 59 24.22 -8.17 -10.03
CA ARG A 59 25.11 -9.16 -9.40
C ARG A 59 24.27 -10.06 -8.52
N ARG A 60 24.13 -11.31 -8.93
CA ARG A 60 23.34 -12.31 -8.19
C ARG A 60 24.16 -12.91 -7.06
N PHE A 61 23.52 -13.36 -6.01
CA PHE A 61 24.16 -14.13 -4.95
C PHE A 61 23.20 -15.17 -4.39
N ALA A 62 23.75 -16.26 -3.86
CA ALA A 62 22.99 -17.26 -3.12
C ALA A 62 23.19 -17.02 -1.61
N PRO A 63 22.13 -16.80 -0.83
CA PRO A 63 22.23 -16.79 0.63
C PRO A 63 22.65 -18.18 1.12
N ARG A 64 23.58 -18.23 2.08
CA ARG A 64 24.13 -19.49 2.62
C ARG A 64 23.09 -20.36 3.34
N LYS A 65 21.99 -19.75 3.80
CA LYS A 65 20.84 -20.41 4.44
C LYS A 65 19.56 -19.97 3.74
N GLY A 66 18.71 -20.94 3.40
CA GLY A 66 17.46 -20.77 2.68
C GLY A 66 17.27 -21.85 1.61
N PRO A 67 16.09 -21.99 1.00
CA PRO A 67 15.89 -22.86 -0.15
C PRO A 67 16.98 -22.66 -1.20
N SER A 68 17.38 -23.72 -1.89
CA SER A 68 18.36 -23.70 -2.98
C SER A 68 17.99 -22.79 -4.18
N ALA A 69 16.87 -22.09 -4.06
CA ALA A 69 16.15 -21.30 -5.05
C ALA A 69 16.35 -19.79 -4.96
N GLY A 70 16.49 -19.24 -3.75
CA GLY A 70 16.48 -17.78 -3.60
C GLY A 70 17.83 -17.20 -3.98
N TYR A 71 17.81 -16.40 -5.03
CA TYR A 71 18.91 -15.54 -5.38
C TYR A 71 18.56 -14.14 -4.90
N GLY A 72 19.50 -13.52 -4.21
CA GLY A 72 19.49 -12.08 -4.06
C GLY A 72 20.16 -11.44 -5.27
N THR A 73 19.76 -10.21 -5.59
CA THR A 73 20.34 -9.42 -6.67
C THR A 73 20.70 -8.05 -6.16
N LEU A 74 21.97 -7.69 -6.32
CA LEU A 74 22.42 -6.30 -6.23
C LEU A 74 22.23 -5.62 -7.59
N ILE A 75 21.55 -4.49 -7.58
CA ILE A 75 21.22 -3.72 -8.79
C ILE A 75 21.97 -2.39 -8.73
N SER A 76 22.70 -2.09 -9.79
CA SER A 76 23.43 -0.83 -10.03
C SER A 76 23.10 -0.31 -11.42
N GLY A 77 23.40 0.97 -11.70
CA GLY A 77 23.26 1.51 -13.06
C GLY A 77 24.47 1.11 -13.91
N ALA A 78 24.29 0.86 -15.21
CA ALA A 78 25.41 0.51 -16.09
C ALA A 78 26.49 1.63 -16.17
N SER A 79 26.09 2.89 -15.99
CA SER A 79 27.02 4.03 -15.93
C SER A 79 27.79 4.15 -14.60
N GLU A 80 27.30 3.54 -13.52
CA GLU A 80 27.87 3.60 -12.17
C GLU A 80 27.78 2.22 -11.51
N PRO A 81 28.50 1.20 -12.04
CA PRO A 81 28.34 -0.20 -11.62
C PRO A 81 28.85 -0.48 -10.19
N GLU A 82 29.63 0.44 -9.63
CA GLU A 82 30.15 0.41 -8.25
C GLU A 82 29.19 1.03 -7.24
N ARG A 83 28.14 1.72 -7.71
CA ARG A 83 27.15 2.37 -6.86
C ARG A 83 25.86 1.56 -6.85
N ILE A 84 25.65 0.84 -5.75
CA ILE A 84 24.47 0.00 -5.56
C ILE A 84 23.26 0.90 -5.34
N ARG A 85 22.19 0.63 -6.09
CA ARG A 85 20.91 1.34 -5.96
C ARG A 85 19.94 0.57 -5.08
N LYS A 86 20.05 -0.76 -5.08
CA LYS A 86 19.11 -1.67 -4.41
C LYS A 86 19.70 -3.06 -4.25
N LEU A 87 19.39 -3.69 -3.14
CA LEU A 87 19.43 -5.15 -2.98
C LEU A 87 18.00 -5.67 -3.02
N ASN A 88 17.73 -6.68 -3.82
CA ASN A 88 16.44 -7.38 -3.87
C ASN A 88 16.66 -8.86 -3.55
N VAL A 89 15.81 -9.43 -2.71
CA VAL A 89 15.78 -10.86 -2.41
C VAL A 89 14.35 -11.34 -2.56
N ARG A 90 14.13 -12.30 -3.46
CA ARG A 90 12.83 -12.96 -3.60
C ARG A 90 12.66 -13.97 -2.47
N VAL A 91 11.66 -13.72 -1.63
CA VAL A 91 11.31 -14.56 -0.47
C VAL A 91 10.25 -15.60 -0.87
N VAL A 92 9.38 -15.22 -1.79
CA VAL A 92 8.47 -16.13 -2.50
C VAL A 92 8.69 -15.90 -3.99
N ASP A 93 9.23 -16.91 -4.68
CA ASP A 93 9.62 -16.83 -6.10
C ASP A 93 8.62 -17.52 -7.03
N LEU A 94 7.63 -18.22 -6.47
CA LEU A 94 6.54 -18.80 -7.24
C LEU A 94 5.26 -18.01 -7.00
N PRO A 95 4.54 -17.66 -8.06
CA PRO A 95 3.21 -17.10 -7.91
C PRO A 95 2.32 -18.09 -7.18
N ALA A 96 1.43 -17.58 -6.32
CA ALA A 96 0.45 -18.43 -5.66
C ALA A 96 -0.57 -18.94 -6.68
N GLU A 97 -1.11 -20.14 -6.46
CA GLU A 97 -2.16 -20.71 -7.32
C GLU A 97 -3.48 -19.93 -7.18
N ASP A 98 -3.68 -19.27 -6.04
CA ASP A 98 -4.83 -18.45 -5.75
C ASP A 98 -4.48 -17.26 -4.85
N LEU A 99 -5.39 -16.29 -4.80
CA LEU A 99 -5.21 -15.01 -4.11
C LEU A 99 -5.24 -15.13 -2.58
N ALA A 100 -5.96 -16.12 -2.04
CA ALA A 100 -5.98 -16.37 -0.60
C ALA A 100 -4.62 -16.91 -0.11
N THR A 101 -4.00 -17.77 -0.91
CA THR A 101 -2.66 -18.30 -0.71
C THR A 101 -1.62 -17.18 -0.83
N ALA A 102 -1.71 -16.32 -1.86
CA ALA A 102 -0.87 -15.13 -1.98
C ALA A 102 -0.99 -14.23 -0.72
N ALA A 103 -2.22 -13.97 -0.29
CA ALA A 103 -2.48 -13.18 0.91
C ALA A 103 -1.96 -13.83 2.19
N GLY A 104 -2.00 -15.17 2.27
CA GLY A 104 -1.36 -15.93 3.34
C GLY A 104 0.15 -15.71 3.38
N PHE A 105 0.83 -15.84 2.24
CA PHE A 105 2.29 -15.62 2.14
C PHE A 105 2.70 -14.20 2.49
N ILE A 106 1.98 -13.22 1.96
CA ILE A 106 2.23 -11.81 2.22
C ILE A 106 2.06 -11.50 3.70
N ARG A 107 0.95 -11.92 4.33
CA ARG A 107 0.72 -11.72 5.77
C ARG A 107 1.74 -12.44 6.65
N ALA A 108 2.20 -13.63 6.24
CA ALA A 108 3.26 -14.37 6.95
C ALA A 108 4.60 -13.62 6.88
N ALA A 109 4.99 -13.15 5.69
CA ALA A 109 6.18 -12.31 5.53
C ALA A 109 6.12 -11.09 6.46
N TRP A 110 4.96 -10.42 6.50
CA TRP A 110 4.76 -9.25 7.33
C TRP A 110 4.83 -9.58 8.82
N TRP A 111 4.32 -10.75 9.21
CA TRP A 111 4.42 -11.24 10.58
C TRP A 111 5.86 -11.30 11.05
N VAL A 112 6.71 -11.97 10.30
CA VAL A 112 8.13 -12.06 10.63
C VAL A 112 8.79 -10.68 10.61
N MET A 113 8.51 -9.84 9.61
CA MET A 113 9.11 -8.50 9.52
C MET A 113 8.75 -7.61 10.71
N GLU A 114 7.48 -7.57 11.12
CA GLU A 114 7.05 -6.76 12.26
C GLU A 114 7.60 -7.27 13.59
N GLU A 115 7.71 -8.59 13.78
CA GLU A 115 8.30 -9.14 15.00
C GLU A 115 9.79 -8.81 15.13
N GLU A 116 10.52 -8.83 14.01
CA GLU A 116 11.98 -8.62 14.02
C GLU A 116 12.39 -7.15 13.92
N LEU A 117 11.60 -6.31 13.24
CA LEU A 117 11.92 -4.89 12.99
C LEU A 117 11.05 -3.92 13.80
N GLY A 118 10.00 -4.41 14.43
CA GLY A 118 8.91 -3.57 14.93
C GLY A 118 7.98 -3.11 13.80
N PRO A 119 7.03 -2.22 14.08
CA PRO A 119 6.03 -1.80 13.10
C PRO A 119 6.67 -1.03 11.92
N PRO A 120 6.15 -1.19 10.70
CA PRO A 120 6.61 -0.42 9.55
C PRO A 120 6.35 1.07 9.74
N THR A 121 7.22 1.88 9.16
CA THR A 121 7.06 3.34 9.11
C THR A 121 5.92 3.73 8.17
N MET A 122 5.75 2.96 7.09
CA MET A 122 4.78 3.25 6.04
C MET A 122 4.29 1.99 5.35
N TRP A 123 3.06 2.07 4.87
CA TRP A 123 2.40 1.12 4.00
C TRP A 123 1.99 1.82 2.71
N GLY A 124 1.77 1.05 1.66
CA GLY A 124 1.01 1.50 0.50
C GLY A 124 0.73 0.35 -0.43
N GLY A 125 0.11 0.66 -1.57
CA GLY A 125 -0.21 -0.33 -2.57
C GLY A 125 -0.72 0.27 -3.87
N ASP A 126 -0.72 -0.55 -4.92
CA ASP A 126 -1.37 -0.27 -6.22
C ASP A 126 -1.91 -1.59 -6.80
N SER A 127 -1.01 -2.48 -7.23
CA SER A 127 -1.26 -3.84 -7.72
C SER A 127 -0.79 -4.93 -6.73
N GLY A 128 -0.67 -4.53 -5.46
CA GLY A 128 -0.14 -5.32 -4.37
C GLY A 128 0.39 -4.41 -3.26
N PRO A 129 0.27 -4.81 -1.98
CA PRO A 129 0.76 -4.03 -0.86
C PRO A 129 2.28 -4.05 -0.72
N TRP A 130 2.81 -2.96 -0.18
CA TRP A 130 4.18 -2.83 0.27
C TRP A 130 4.26 -2.18 1.64
N MET A 131 5.29 -2.53 2.42
CA MET A 131 5.62 -1.83 3.66
C MET A 131 7.10 -1.48 3.72
N LEU A 132 7.36 -0.33 4.33
CA LEU A 132 8.66 0.31 4.41
C LEU A 132 9.04 0.55 5.86
N TRP A 133 10.24 0.10 6.24
CA TRP A 133 10.91 0.43 7.51
C TRP A 133 12.06 1.38 7.22
N ARG A 134 11.91 2.65 7.61
CA ARG A 134 13.00 3.64 7.48
C ARG A 134 13.97 3.52 8.64
N ARG A 135 15.26 3.47 8.33
CA ARG A 135 16.33 3.33 9.33
C ARG A 135 17.51 4.24 9.00
N PRO A 136 18.40 4.53 9.98
CA PRO A 136 19.61 5.28 9.69
C PRO A 136 20.49 4.57 8.66
N GLY A 137 20.72 5.21 7.50
CA GLY A 137 21.58 4.72 6.42
C GLY A 137 20.91 3.76 5.43
N THR A 138 19.81 3.10 5.80
CA THR A 138 19.11 2.15 4.92
C THR A 138 17.60 2.17 5.16
N SER A 139 16.83 1.72 4.19
CA SER A 139 15.42 1.39 4.34
C SER A 139 15.19 -0.04 3.90
N ILE A 140 14.27 -0.73 4.58
CA ILE A 140 13.86 -2.09 4.23
C ILE A 140 12.44 -2.02 3.66
N LEU A 141 12.24 -2.55 2.45
CA LEU A 141 10.94 -2.65 1.80
C LEU A 141 10.56 -4.13 1.71
N VAL A 142 9.32 -4.47 2.02
CA VAL A 142 8.73 -5.75 1.61
C VAL A 142 7.51 -5.44 0.76
N HIS A 143 7.42 -6.06 -0.41
CA HIS A 143 6.32 -5.84 -1.33
C HIS A 143 5.96 -7.11 -2.09
N SER A 144 4.70 -7.19 -2.48
CA SER A 144 4.20 -8.22 -3.38
C SER A 144 4.15 -7.72 -4.80
N HIS A 145 4.45 -8.61 -5.75
CA HIS A 145 4.22 -8.38 -7.18
C HIS A 145 2.86 -8.94 -7.59
N ASP A 146 2.36 -8.50 -8.74
CA ASP A 146 1.03 -8.81 -9.29
C ASP A 146 0.73 -10.32 -9.42
N GLU A 147 1.76 -11.18 -9.43
CA GLU A 147 1.63 -12.63 -9.53
C GLU A 147 1.70 -13.35 -8.16
N GLY A 148 1.82 -12.62 -7.03
CA GLY A 148 1.92 -13.20 -5.69
C GLY A 148 3.35 -13.58 -5.26
N GLU A 149 4.36 -13.22 -6.06
CA GLU A 149 5.75 -13.21 -5.62
C GLU A 149 5.94 -12.17 -4.50
N VAL A 150 6.82 -12.46 -3.53
CA VAL A 150 7.13 -11.54 -2.43
C VAL A 150 8.63 -11.25 -2.42
N SER A 151 8.97 -9.97 -2.40
CA SER A 151 10.34 -9.49 -2.39
C SER A 151 10.64 -8.68 -1.14
N LEU A 152 11.82 -8.91 -0.57
CA LEU A 152 12.47 -8.03 0.42
C LEU A 152 13.55 -7.22 -0.27
N GLU A 153 13.59 -5.92 -0.02
CA GLU A 153 14.55 -5.00 -0.61
C GLU A 153 15.25 -4.16 0.45
N LEU A 154 16.54 -3.92 0.24
CA LEU A 154 17.24 -2.82 0.89
C LEU A 154 17.40 -1.67 -0.08
N LEU A 155 17.07 -0.47 0.39
CA LEU A 155 17.11 0.78 -0.36
C LEU A 155 17.89 1.85 0.41
N PRO A 156 18.57 2.79 -0.26
CA PRO A 156 19.20 3.93 0.42
C PRO A 156 18.21 4.68 1.31
N ALA A 157 18.66 5.18 2.48
CA ALA A 157 17.78 5.93 3.39
C ALA A 157 17.11 7.16 2.73
N ALA A 158 17.81 7.79 1.78
CA ALA A 158 17.29 8.94 1.02
C ALA A 158 16.43 8.54 -0.19
N THR A 159 16.13 7.24 -0.37
CA THR A 159 15.22 6.79 -1.41
C THR A 159 13.84 7.33 -1.09
N ASP A 160 13.39 8.27 -1.91
CA ASP A 160 12.06 8.85 -1.79
C ASP A 160 11.04 7.72 -1.77
N SER A 161 10.07 7.77 -0.86
CA SER A 161 8.91 6.86 -0.86
C SER A 161 8.22 6.83 -2.23
N ASP A 162 8.33 7.92 -3.01
CA ASP A 162 7.81 8.02 -4.39
C ASP A 162 8.66 7.23 -5.41
N SER A 163 9.84 6.79 -5.02
CA SER A 163 10.76 5.97 -5.83
C SER A 163 10.88 4.52 -5.35
N VAL A 164 10.39 4.22 -4.15
CA VAL A 164 10.26 2.88 -3.59
C VAL A 164 9.19 2.13 -4.40
N GLY A 165 9.60 1.07 -5.11
CA GLY A 165 8.73 0.29 -6.01
C GLY A 165 8.78 0.70 -7.49
N ARG A 166 9.85 1.39 -7.96
CA ARG A 166 9.96 1.84 -9.37
C ARG A 166 10.03 0.70 -10.39
N GLY A 167 8.82 0.36 -10.78
CA GLY A 167 8.27 -0.37 -11.92
C GLY A 167 6.74 -0.12 -11.93
N TYR A 168 6.17 0.16 -10.73
CA TYR A 168 4.75 0.38 -10.45
C TYR A 168 4.48 1.54 -9.45
N SER A 169 5.49 2.29 -9.00
CA SER A 169 5.37 3.20 -7.84
C SER A 169 4.92 4.62 -8.18
N ARG A 170 3.62 4.80 -8.30
CA ARG A 170 2.88 5.68 -7.37
C ARG A 170 1.84 4.77 -6.72
N GLY A 171 2.13 4.25 -5.53
CA GLY A 171 1.07 3.57 -4.78
C GLY A 171 -0.14 4.50 -4.69
N ARG A 172 -1.31 4.05 -5.16
CA ARG A 172 -2.55 4.85 -5.20
C ARG A 172 -3.04 5.22 -3.80
N TRP A 173 -2.57 4.48 -2.80
CA TRP A 173 -2.79 4.76 -1.40
C TRP A 173 -1.51 4.52 -0.59
N ARG A 174 -1.42 5.21 0.55
CA ARG A 174 -0.33 5.08 1.53
C ARG A 174 -0.87 5.20 2.94
N ALA A 175 -0.31 4.47 3.89
CA ALA A 175 -0.65 4.64 5.29
C ALA A 175 0.60 4.81 6.16
N ALA A 176 0.63 5.84 7.00
CA ALA A 176 1.73 6.09 7.93
C ALA A 176 1.21 6.71 9.23
N GLU A 177 2.06 6.76 10.25
CA GLU A 177 1.71 7.38 11.53
C GLU A 177 1.40 8.87 11.42
N ALA A 178 0.67 9.40 12.41
CA ALA A 178 0.37 10.82 12.52
C ALA A 178 1.66 11.65 12.64
N GLY A 179 1.82 12.61 11.72
CA GLY A 179 2.99 13.50 11.66
C GLY A 179 4.07 13.07 10.67
N ASP A 180 3.93 11.94 9.97
CA ASP A 180 4.84 11.62 8.85
C ASP A 180 4.62 12.62 7.69
N PRO A 181 5.68 13.28 7.17
CA PRO A 181 5.57 14.22 6.06
C PRO A 181 4.88 13.64 4.82
N ALA A 182 5.00 12.33 4.59
CA ALA A 182 4.42 11.66 3.44
C ALA A 182 2.91 11.41 3.57
N THR A 183 2.33 11.56 4.77
CA THR A 183 0.88 11.56 5.02
C THR A 183 0.39 12.90 5.56
N ALA A 184 1.27 13.90 5.60
CA ALA A 184 0.94 15.25 6.04
C ALA A 184 -0.18 15.82 5.16
N PRO A 185 -1.11 16.60 5.75
CA PRO A 185 -2.15 17.26 4.98
C PRO A 185 -1.49 18.15 3.93
N VAL A 186 -1.76 17.88 2.65
CA VAL A 186 -1.37 18.80 1.59
C VAL A 186 -2.24 20.05 1.73
N PRO A 187 -1.64 21.25 1.88
CA PRO A 187 -2.42 22.48 1.94
C PRO A 187 -3.27 22.62 0.67
N ALA A 188 -4.54 23.02 0.79
CA ALA A 188 -5.43 23.21 -0.37
C ALA A 188 -4.84 24.15 -1.44
N SER A 189 -3.94 25.06 -1.06
CA SER A 189 -3.20 25.97 -1.94
C SER A 189 -2.02 25.34 -2.70
N ALA A 190 -1.61 24.11 -2.35
CA ALA A 190 -0.50 23.37 -2.98
C ALA A 190 -1.00 22.22 -3.88
N SER A 191 -2.31 21.93 -3.89
CA SER A 191 -2.92 20.99 -4.82
C SER A 191 -3.06 21.65 -6.20
N PRO A 192 -2.28 21.26 -7.22
CA PRO A 192 -2.28 21.95 -8.53
C PRO A 192 -3.58 21.75 -9.33
N GLU A 193 -4.54 20.96 -8.83
CA GLU A 193 -5.65 20.40 -9.60
C GLU A 193 -7.05 20.91 -9.24
N LEU A 194 -7.21 21.78 -8.22
CA LEU A 194 -8.56 22.26 -7.85
C LEU A 194 -9.19 23.18 -8.91
N ALA A 195 -8.38 23.83 -9.75
CA ALA A 195 -8.88 24.63 -10.86
C ALA A 195 -9.38 23.72 -12.00
N GLY A 196 -10.70 23.51 -12.07
CA GLY A 196 -11.34 22.71 -13.13
C GLY A 196 -11.70 21.28 -12.74
N THR A 197 -11.53 20.89 -11.47
CA THR A 197 -12.05 19.61 -10.95
C THR A 197 -13.59 19.61 -11.04
N THR A 198 -14.17 18.53 -11.56
CA THR A 198 -15.62 18.29 -11.63
C THR A 198 -16.03 17.12 -10.74
N TRP A 199 -17.32 17.01 -10.41
CA TRP A 199 -17.84 15.83 -9.70
C TRP A 199 -17.55 14.52 -10.43
N GLU A 200 -17.61 14.51 -11.76
CA GLU A 200 -17.26 13.34 -12.58
C GLU A 200 -15.78 12.95 -12.43
N SER A 201 -14.88 13.94 -12.38
CA SER A 201 -13.45 13.68 -12.15
C SER A 201 -13.19 13.14 -10.74
N VAL A 202 -13.93 13.62 -9.74
CA VAL A 202 -13.87 13.10 -8.36
C VAL A 202 -14.37 11.66 -8.30
N GLU A 203 -15.54 11.38 -8.90
CA GLU A 203 -16.12 10.04 -8.96
C GLU A 203 -15.15 9.05 -9.59
N LYS A 204 -14.54 9.41 -10.73
CA LYS A 204 -13.55 8.57 -11.41
C LYS A 204 -12.33 8.28 -10.54
N ARG A 205 -11.72 9.32 -9.95
CA ARG A 205 -10.53 9.15 -9.08
C ARG A 205 -10.86 8.35 -7.82
N LEU A 206 -12.05 8.54 -7.24
CA LEU A 206 -12.54 7.75 -6.12
C LEU A 206 -12.75 6.28 -6.50
N ALA A 207 -13.36 6.00 -7.66
CA ALA A 207 -13.54 4.63 -8.16
C ALA A 207 -12.22 3.90 -8.34
N GLU A 208 -11.21 4.56 -8.93
CA GLU A 208 -9.86 3.99 -9.07
C GLU A 208 -9.17 3.77 -7.72
N THR A 209 -9.38 4.69 -6.77
CA THR A 209 -8.83 4.58 -5.41
C THR A 209 -9.44 3.41 -4.65
N LEU A 210 -10.77 3.31 -4.65
CA LEU A 210 -11.50 2.22 -3.99
C LEU A 210 -11.13 0.87 -4.61
N ARG A 211 -11.02 0.79 -5.94
CA ARG A 211 -10.58 -0.42 -6.64
C ARG A 211 -9.22 -0.90 -6.14
N SER A 212 -8.26 0.01 -5.97
CA SER A 212 -6.91 -0.35 -5.49
C SER A 212 -6.93 -0.77 -4.02
N LEU A 213 -7.66 -0.04 -3.16
CA LEU A 213 -7.82 -0.41 -1.75
C LEU A 213 -8.53 -1.76 -1.57
N ASP A 214 -9.56 -2.04 -2.37
CA ASP A 214 -10.31 -3.29 -2.31
C ASP A 214 -9.47 -4.47 -2.81
N TYR A 215 -8.75 -4.28 -3.93
CA TYR A 215 -7.80 -5.28 -4.43
C TYR A 215 -6.74 -5.65 -3.38
N ASP A 216 -6.25 -4.64 -2.65
CA ASP A 216 -5.22 -4.86 -1.62
C ASP A 216 -5.80 -5.32 -0.24
N THR A 217 -7.12 -5.32 -0.06
CA THR A 217 -7.78 -5.63 1.21
C THR A 217 -7.46 -7.01 1.81
N PRO A 218 -7.39 -8.12 1.04
CA PRO A 218 -7.05 -9.44 1.59
C PRO A 218 -5.70 -9.47 2.28
N PHE A 219 -4.81 -8.58 1.85
CA PHE A 219 -3.48 -8.52 2.40
C PHE A 219 -3.46 -7.73 3.70
N PHE A 220 -4.25 -6.66 3.85
CA PHE A 220 -4.19 -5.75 5.00
C PHE A 220 -4.12 -6.44 6.38
N PRO A 221 -3.32 -5.90 7.32
CA PRO A 221 -3.27 -6.37 8.70
C PRO A 221 -4.54 -6.01 9.50
N GLY A 222 -5.48 -5.30 8.88
CA GLY A 222 -6.69 -4.76 9.49
C GLY A 222 -7.64 -4.23 8.41
N ARG A 223 -8.26 -3.09 8.66
CA ARG A 223 -9.23 -2.46 7.75
C ARG A 223 -8.87 -1.02 7.45
N PHE A 224 -9.32 -0.51 6.32
CA PHE A 224 -9.34 0.94 6.08
C PHE A 224 -10.70 1.52 6.40
N ILE A 225 -10.73 2.81 6.72
CA ILE A 225 -11.94 3.62 6.84
C ILE A 225 -11.64 4.96 6.16
N LEU A 226 -12.49 5.36 5.23
CA LEU A 226 -12.44 6.62 4.51
C LEU A 226 -13.71 7.41 4.81
N HIS A 227 -13.53 8.69 5.17
CA HIS A 227 -14.59 9.67 5.35
C HIS A 227 -14.45 10.72 4.25
N LEU A 228 -15.53 11.02 3.54
CA LEU A 228 -15.59 12.12 2.57
C LEU A 228 -16.69 13.07 3.00
N GLY A 229 -16.45 14.39 2.98
CA GLY A 229 -17.46 15.35 3.43
C GLY A 229 -17.03 16.81 3.33
N SER A 230 -17.93 17.71 3.74
CA SER A 230 -17.64 19.14 3.79
C SER A 230 -16.56 19.42 4.82
N ALA A 231 -15.52 20.19 4.48
CA ALA A 231 -14.44 20.64 5.35
C ALA A 231 -14.92 21.53 6.51
N HIS A 232 -16.07 22.19 6.35
CA HIS A 232 -16.64 23.14 7.30
C HIS A 232 -17.78 22.56 8.15
N ASP A 233 -18.47 21.53 7.65
CA ASP A 233 -19.58 20.89 8.36
C ASP A 233 -19.29 19.39 8.61
N PRO A 234 -18.92 19.00 9.84
CA PRO A 234 -18.59 17.61 10.16
C PRO A 234 -19.81 16.68 10.16
N GLN A 235 -21.04 17.20 10.03
CA GLN A 235 -22.25 16.38 9.95
C GLN A 235 -22.61 16.00 8.51
N ARG A 236 -21.97 16.62 7.51
CA ARG A 236 -22.20 16.33 6.09
C ARG A 236 -21.07 15.48 5.54
N PHE A 237 -21.18 14.18 5.75
CA PHE A 237 -20.20 13.23 5.27
C PHE A 237 -20.83 11.89 4.90
N VAL A 238 -20.08 11.15 4.11
CA VAL A 238 -20.29 9.75 3.79
C VAL A 238 -19.05 8.98 4.21
N GLN A 239 -19.21 7.68 4.43
CA GLN A 239 -18.10 6.82 4.84
C GLN A 239 -18.02 5.60 3.94
N CYS A 240 -16.82 5.04 3.82
CA CYS A 240 -16.64 3.69 3.33
C CYS A 240 -15.50 2.99 4.04
N TRP A 241 -15.57 1.67 4.16
CA TRP A 241 -14.55 0.86 4.83
C TRP A 241 -14.54 -0.57 4.28
N SER A 242 -13.44 -1.26 4.51
CA SER A 242 -13.37 -2.70 4.27
C SER A 242 -13.87 -3.51 5.47
N GLN A 243 -14.64 -4.56 5.19
CA GLN A 243 -15.11 -5.54 6.16
C GLN A 243 -15.17 -6.92 5.52
N ASP A 244 -14.40 -7.89 6.01
CA ASP A 244 -14.47 -9.30 5.59
C ASP A 244 -14.43 -9.46 4.05
N LEU A 245 -13.47 -8.80 3.38
CA LEU A 245 -13.32 -8.69 1.91
C LEU A 245 -14.43 -7.94 1.15
N SER A 246 -15.41 -7.41 1.88
CA SER A 246 -16.45 -6.56 1.32
C SER A 246 -16.07 -5.09 1.43
N LEU A 247 -16.48 -4.30 0.43
CA LEU A 247 -16.54 -2.85 0.55
C LEU A 247 -17.91 -2.47 1.12
N VAL A 248 -17.92 -1.63 2.15
CA VAL A 248 -19.16 -1.08 2.71
C VAL A 248 -19.15 0.42 2.50
N VAL A 249 -20.27 0.96 2.00
CA VAL A 249 -20.51 2.40 1.90
C VAL A 249 -21.67 2.80 2.79
N GLU A 250 -21.60 4.00 3.36
CA GLU A 250 -22.56 4.50 4.35
C GLU A 250 -22.86 5.97 4.12
N ALA A 251 -24.15 6.32 4.12
CA ALA A 251 -24.63 7.69 4.03
C ALA A 251 -24.85 8.29 5.43
N THR A 252 -23.78 8.32 6.24
CA THR A 252 -23.83 8.68 7.66
C THR A 252 -24.36 10.08 7.94
N GLY A 253 -24.22 11.03 7.00
CA GLY A 253 -24.78 12.38 7.12
C GLY A 253 -26.29 12.41 7.39
N HIS A 254 -27.04 11.40 6.94
CA HIS A 254 -28.48 11.28 7.20
C HIS A 254 -28.82 10.93 8.66
N LEU A 255 -27.86 10.44 9.46
CA LEU A 255 -28.06 10.32 10.92
C LEU A 255 -28.21 11.69 11.58
N HIS A 256 -27.45 12.68 11.11
CA HIS A 256 -27.46 14.03 11.64
C HIS A 256 -28.55 14.90 11.01
N ARG A 257 -29.00 14.53 9.81
CA ARG A 257 -30.02 15.23 9.02
C ARG A 257 -31.03 14.25 8.44
N PRO A 258 -31.85 13.60 9.28
CA PRO A 258 -32.81 12.60 8.81
C PRO A 258 -33.81 13.18 7.80
N ASP A 259 -34.17 14.46 7.94
CA ASP A 259 -35.10 15.15 7.04
C ASP A 259 -34.53 15.37 5.62
N ALA A 260 -33.21 15.24 5.43
CA ALA A 260 -32.56 15.35 4.13
C ALA A 260 -32.55 14.02 3.36
N ALA A 261 -32.88 12.90 4.02
CA ALA A 261 -33.00 11.61 3.36
C ALA A 261 -34.35 11.52 2.63
N ASP A 262 -34.32 11.09 1.37
CA ASP A 262 -35.51 10.64 0.63
C ASP A 262 -35.47 9.10 0.56
N PRO A 263 -36.20 8.38 1.45
CA PRO A 263 -36.14 6.92 1.50
C PRO A 263 -36.48 6.25 0.16
N ALA A 264 -37.43 6.80 -0.60
CA ALA A 264 -37.85 6.22 -1.86
C ALA A 264 -36.79 6.36 -2.95
N ARG A 265 -35.98 7.44 -2.91
CA ARG A 265 -34.78 7.58 -3.75
C ARG A 265 -33.68 6.63 -3.28
N MET A 266 -33.39 6.61 -1.99
CA MET A 266 -32.33 5.78 -1.40
C MET A 266 -32.52 4.30 -1.77
N GLU A 267 -33.72 3.76 -1.59
CA GLU A 267 -34.05 2.37 -1.96
C GLU A 267 -33.88 2.11 -3.47
N ARG A 268 -34.31 3.06 -4.32
CA ARG A 268 -34.19 2.95 -5.78
C ARG A 268 -32.73 2.93 -6.24
N ASP A 269 -31.87 3.70 -5.57
CA ASP A 269 -30.43 3.78 -5.84
C ASP A 269 -29.66 2.58 -5.24
N GLY A 270 -30.38 1.69 -4.56
CA GLY A 270 -29.86 0.42 -4.02
C GLY A 270 -29.23 0.54 -2.64
N TRP A 271 -29.55 1.59 -1.88
CA TRP A 271 -29.21 1.67 -0.47
C TRP A 271 -30.14 0.79 0.37
N GLU A 272 -29.60 0.21 1.42
CA GLU A 272 -30.33 -0.59 2.40
C GLU A 272 -30.38 0.14 3.74
N PHE A 273 -31.57 0.31 4.30
CA PHE A 273 -31.72 0.86 5.64
C PHE A 273 -31.59 -0.26 6.68
N SER A 274 -30.53 -0.24 7.47
CA SER A 274 -30.25 -1.26 8.49
C SER A 274 -29.58 -0.64 9.69
N ARG A 275 -30.00 -1.03 10.90
CA ARG A 275 -29.49 -0.48 12.18
C ARG A 275 -29.55 1.05 12.24
N SER A 276 -30.64 1.63 11.76
CA SER A 276 -30.88 3.08 11.71
C SER A 276 -29.98 3.86 10.74
N ILE A 277 -29.27 3.18 9.84
CA ILE A 277 -28.40 3.83 8.87
C ILE A 277 -28.59 3.29 7.45
N TRP A 278 -28.46 4.18 6.46
CA TRP A 278 -28.42 3.82 5.05
C TRP A 278 -27.01 3.37 4.67
N GLN A 279 -26.90 2.12 4.27
CA GLN A 279 -25.62 1.51 3.87
C GLN A 279 -25.81 0.60 2.67
N ARG A 280 -24.73 0.26 2.00
CA ARG A 280 -24.70 -0.82 1.01
C ARG A 280 -23.41 -1.61 1.16
N ARG A 281 -23.53 -2.92 1.01
CA ARG A 281 -22.40 -3.86 1.03
C ARG A 281 -22.15 -4.39 -0.37
N PHE A 282 -20.88 -4.43 -0.75
CA PHE A 282 -20.39 -5.04 -1.97
C PHE A 282 -19.50 -6.22 -1.58
N PRO A 283 -20.04 -7.44 -1.49
CA PRO A 283 -19.24 -8.63 -1.26
C PRO A 283 -18.29 -8.84 -2.44
N ASP A 284 -17.13 -9.44 -2.19
CA ASP A 284 -16.13 -9.77 -3.21
C ASP A 284 -15.73 -8.54 -4.07
N ALA A 285 -15.70 -7.34 -3.44
CA ALA A 285 -15.40 -6.07 -4.11
C ALA A 285 -14.02 -6.06 -4.80
N MET A 286 -13.11 -6.90 -4.31
CA MET A 286 -11.80 -7.13 -4.91
C MET A 286 -11.84 -7.77 -6.30
N ASP A 287 -12.86 -8.58 -6.61
CA ASP A 287 -12.94 -9.38 -7.84
C ASP A 287 -13.73 -8.68 -8.96
N ASP A 288 -14.58 -7.71 -8.62
CA ASP A 288 -15.39 -6.94 -9.57
C ASP A 288 -15.12 -5.43 -9.49
N PRO A 289 -14.35 -4.86 -10.44
CA PRO A 289 -14.14 -3.41 -10.53
C PRO A 289 -15.43 -2.58 -10.61
N ALA A 290 -16.56 -3.17 -11.03
CA ALA A 290 -17.85 -2.48 -11.07
C ALA A 290 -18.39 -2.16 -9.68
N HIS A 291 -18.00 -2.93 -8.64
CA HIS A 291 -18.36 -2.63 -7.26
C HIS A 291 -17.73 -1.31 -6.80
N ALA A 292 -16.43 -1.12 -7.00
CA ALA A 292 -15.73 0.13 -6.67
C ALA A 292 -16.31 1.34 -7.43
N ALA A 293 -16.64 1.18 -8.71
CA ALA A 293 -17.28 2.24 -9.51
C ALA A 293 -18.69 2.59 -9.00
N THR A 294 -19.50 1.58 -8.67
CA THR A 294 -20.85 1.78 -8.13
C THR A 294 -20.81 2.45 -6.77
N ALA A 295 -19.92 2.00 -5.88
CA ALA A 295 -19.69 2.59 -4.57
C ALA A 295 -19.28 4.07 -4.67
N ALA A 296 -18.31 4.39 -5.53
CA ALA A 296 -17.87 5.76 -5.75
C ALA A 296 -19.00 6.67 -6.22
N ARG A 297 -19.80 6.22 -7.19
CA ARG A 297 -20.97 6.96 -7.68
C ARG A 297 -21.99 7.22 -6.58
N MET A 298 -22.32 6.20 -5.79
CA MET A 298 -23.27 6.33 -4.68
C MET A 298 -22.77 7.33 -3.62
N LEU A 299 -21.48 7.27 -3.25
CA LEU A 299 -20.86 8.20 -2.31
C LEU A 299 -20.89 9.65 -2.83
N VAL A 300 -20.52 9.86 -4.11
CA VAL A 300 -20.53 11.18 -4.75
C VAL A 300 -21.94 11.76 -4.87
N GLU A 301 -22.92 10.93 -5.25
CA GLU A 301 -24.31 11.35 -5.31
C GLU A 301 -24.82 11.78 -3.93
N GLU A 302 -24.56 11.01 -2.88
CA GLU A 302 -24.98 11.38 -1.52
C GLU A 302 -24.28 12.63 -1.00
N LEU A 303 -23.00 12.86 -1.31
CA LEU A 303 -22.32 14.12 -0.99
C LEU A 303 -23.03 15.33 -1.61
N ARG A 304 -23.50 15.20 -2.86
CA ARG A 304 -24.26 16.25 -3.54
C ARG A 304 -25.63 16.47 -2.90
N GLN A 305 -26.32 15.40 -2.51
CA GLN A 305 -27.63 15.48 -1.84
C GLN A 305 -27.53 16.10 -0.44
N LEU A 306 -26.44 15.83 0.28
CA LEU A 306 -26.13 16.49 1.56
C LEU A 306 -25.74 17.97 1.39
N GLY A 307 -25.61 18.46 0.16
CA GLY A 307 -25.22 19.83 -0.14
C GLY A 307 -23.78 20.12 0.25
N VAL A 308 -22.86 19.18 0.02
CA VAL A 308 -21.42 19.41 0.09
C VAL A 308 -20.99 20.07 -1.21
N ASP A 309 -20.43 21.28 -1.14
CA ASP A 309 -19.85 21.94 -2.30
C ASP A 309 -18.50 21.34 -2.66
N LEU A 310 -18.20 21.27 -3.96
CA LEU A 310 -16.94 20.68 -4.44
C LEU A 310 -15.71 21.42 -3.93
N ALA A 311 -15.81 22.74 -3.74
CA ALA A 311 -14.74 23.57 -3.17
C ALA A 311 -14.47 23.27 -1.68
N ASP A 312 -15.48 22.76 -0.98
CA ASP A 312 -15.42 22.40 0.43
C ASP A 312 -15.20 20.90 0.64
N LEU A 313 -15.13 20.11 -0.43
CA LEU A 313 -14.97 18.67 -0.35
C LEU A 313 -13.60 18.36 0.26
N SER A 314 -13.61 17.50 1.27
CA SER A 314 -12.43 17.02 1.97
C SER A 314 -12.55 15.53 2.27
N TYR A 315 -11.41 14.90 2.56
CA TYR A 315 -11.41 13.53 3.05
C TYR A 315 -10.56 13.38 4.32
N ASP A 316 -10.88 12.39 5.15
CA ASP A 316 -9.96 11.82 6.13
C ASP A 316 -9.97 10.31 5.99
N GLY A 317 -8.82 9.69 6.19
CA GLY A 317 -8.65 8.27 5.99
C GLY A 317 -7.81 7.67 7.10
N THR A 318 -8.20 6.48 7.53
CA THR A 318 -7.45 5.70 8.51
C THR A 318 -7.30 4.26 8.03
N MET A 319 -6.23 3.60 8.45
CA MET A 319 -6.01 2.18 8.25
C MET A 319 -5.56 1.58 9.58
N SER A 320 -6.15 0.45 9.97
CA SER A 320 -5.70 -0.28 11.16
C SER A 320 -4.71 -1.38 10.78
N GLY A 321 -3.74 -1.60 11.66
CA GLY A 321 -2.82 -2.73 11.57
C GLY A 321 -2.28 -3.12 12.94
N ARG A 322 -2.52 -4.38 13.34
CA ARG A 322 -2.01 -4.99 14.59
C ARG A 322 -2.10 -4.11 15.84
N GLY A 323 -3.27 -3.51 16.08
CA GLY A 323 -3.52 -2.67 17.26
C GLY A 323 -3.02 -1.22 17.12
N ARG A 324 -2.53 -0.82 15.95
CA ARG A 324 -2.14 0.55 15.63
C ARG A 324 -3.09 1.16 14.59
N GLY A 325 -3.22 2.49 14.63
CA GLY A 325 -3.92 3.27 13.63
C GLY A 325 -2.93 4.10 12.81
N PHE A 326 -3.06 4.03 11.49
CA PHE A 326 -2.33 4.82 10.51
C PHE A 326 -3.28 5.80 9.84
N HIS A 327 -2.75 6.94 9.36
CA HIS A 327 -3.47 7.81 8.45
C HIS A 327 -3.30 7.36 7.02
N LEU A 328 -4.42 7.26 6.31
CA LEU A 328 -4.47 6.90 4.91
C LEU A 328 -4.37 8.16 4.04
N GLY A 329 -3.27 8.28 3.30
CA GLY A 329 -3.06 9.25 2.24
C GLY A 329 -3.47 8.68 0.88
N LEU A 330 -4.18 9.48 0.09
CA LEU A 330 -4.73 9.12 -1.22
C LEU A 330 -4.23 10.15 -2.25
N PRO A 331 -2.95 10.07 -2.66
CA PRO A 331 -2.31 11.11 -3.47
C PRO A 331 -3.04 11.37 -4.81
N ASP A 332 -3.62 10.32 -5.39
CA ASP A 332 -4.31 10.41 -6.67
C ASP A 332 -5.78 10.83 -6.56
N LEU A 333 -6.32 11.03 -5.34
CA LEU A 333 -7.73 11.43 -5.16
C LEU A 333 -7.96 12.89 -5.56
N GLY A 334 -6.94 13.75 -5.43
CA GLY A 334 -7.01 15.17 -5.80
C GLY A 334 -7.92 16.03 -4.91
N ILE A 335 -8.30 15.54 -3.73
CA ILE A 335 -9.13 16.22 -2.73
C ILE A 335 -8.26 16.57 -1.51
N PRO A 336 -8.44 17.73 -0.85
CA PRO A 336 -7.68 18.06 0.35
C PRO A 336 -7.99 17.08 1.49
N ARG A 337 -6.91 16.60 2.13
CA ARG A 337 -7.03 15.82 3.36
C ARG A 337 -7.20 16.76 4.56
N VAL A 338 -8.25 16.56 5.35
CA VAL A 338 -8.47 17.30 6.61
C VAL A 338 -8.48 16.29 7.74
N HIS A 339 -7.59 16.45 8.72
CA HIS A 339 -7.61 15.58 9.89
C HIS A 339 -8.85 15.88 10.72
N ARG A 340 -9.71 14.87 10.91
CA ARG A 340 -10.87 14.97 11.80
C ARG A 340 -10.75 13.89 12.86
N PRO A 341 -10.57 14.24 14.15
CA PRO A 341 -10.72 13.23 15.19
C PRO A 341 -12.12 12.64 15.07
N ALA A 342 -12.23 11.31 15.10
CA ALA A 342 -13.52 10.63 15.17
C ALA A 342 -14.27 11.15 16.41
N VAL A 343 -15.43 11.77 16.21
CA VAL A 343 -16.28 12.29 17.29
C VAL A 343 -17.21 11.19 17.78
#